data_AF-R5A7X7-F1
#
_entry.id   AF-R5A7X7-F1
#
_cell.length_a   1.000
_cell.length_b   1.000
_cell.length_c   1.000
_cell.angle_alpha   90.00
_cell.angle_beta   90.00
_cell.angle_gamma   90.00
#
_symmetry.space_group_name_H-M   'P 1'
#
loop_
_entity.id
_entity.type
_entity.pdbx_description
1 polymer ?
#
loop_
_entity_poly.entity_id
_entity_poly.type
_entity_poly.pdbx_seq_one_letter_code
_entity_poly.pdbx_strand_id
1 'polypeptide(L)'
;DDGIGQDGLVTGHWVWGTTIYTAVLATVLGKAALITNLWTKWTWIAIPGSFLFWLLWIPIYAIVAPAIGFSLEYYGIDSHLYGNITFWATIFLLPTFCLLRDFTWKYVKRMYYPDSYHHIQEIQKYNVADYRPRMEQFQKAIRKVRQVQRMRKQRGYAFSQGDEGASRVARAYDTTAGRGRYGEVLNQPQKEDKSNGVGVSTKVIDI
;
A
#
# COMPACT_ATOMS: atom_id res chain seq x y z
N ASP A 1 -48.84 -19.41 16.89
CA ASP A 1 -48.68 -20.68 17.60
C ASP A 1 -47.24 -20.80 18.05
N ASP A 2 -47.01 -20.51 19.33
CA ASP A 2 -45.69 -20.57 19.95
C ASP A 2 -45.22 -22.03 19.99
N GLY A 3 -44.08 -22.31 19.36
CA GLY A 3 -43.59 -23.67 19.17
C GLY A 3 -43.41 -24.42 20.50
N ILE A 4 -43.79 -25.69 20.54
CA ILE A 4 -43.66 -26.55 21.72
C ILE A 4 -42.16 -26.86 21.92
N GLY A 5 -41.63 -26.54 23.10
CA GLY A 5 -40.26 -26.90 23.48
C GLY A 5 -40.10 -28.40 23.75
N GLN A 6 -38.86 -28.89 23.86
CA GLN A 6 -38.57 -30.31 24.16
C GLN A 6 -39.24 -30.79 25.47
N ASP A 7 -39.57 -29.88 26.38
CA ASP A 7 -40.20 -30.18 27.67
C ASP A 7 -41.74 -30.12 27.63
N GLY A 8 -42.35 -29.96 26.45
CA GLY A 8 -43.80 -29.84 26.28
C GLY A 8 -44.38 -28.48 26.70
N LEU A 9 -43.52 -27.57 27.19
CA LEU A 9 -43.87 -26.20 27.54
C LEU A 9 -43.86 -25.30 26.30
N VAL A 10 -44.74 -24.31 26.30
CA VAL A 10 -44.82 -23.31 25.23
C VAL A 10 -43.55 -22.45 25.27
N THR A 11 -42.85 -22.39 24.16
CA THR A 11 -41.65 -21.54 24.03
C THR A 11 -42.09 -20.08 24.06
N GLY A 12 -41.77 -19.37 25.14
CA GLY A 12 -42.19 -17.98 25.31
C GLY A 12 -41.69 -17.05 24.19
N HIS A 13 -42.44 -15.98 23.92
CA HIS A 13 -42.16 -15.05 22.82
C HIS A 13 -40.73 -14.46 22.84
N TRP A 14 -40.11 -14.32 24.01
CA TRP A 14 -38.72 -13.87 24.17
C TRP A 14 -37.69 -14.87 23.62
N VAL A 15 -37.94 -16.18 23.75
CA VAL A 15 -37.08 -17.23 23.19
C VAL A 15 -37.15 -17.21 21.66
N TRP A 16 -38.34 -17.02 21.11
CA TRP A 16 -38.51 -16.89 19.66
C TRP A 16 -37.87 -15.61 19.12
N GLY A 17 -38.06 -14.48 19.81
CA GLY A 17 -37.46 -13.19 19.45
C GLY A 17 -35.92 -13.24 19.46
N THR A 18 -35.32 -13.87 20.46
CA THR A 18 -33.86 -14.07 20.53
C THR A 18 -33.33 -15.05 19.48
N THR A 19 -34.10 -16.10 19.17
CA THR A 19 -33.78 -17.04 18.09
C THR A 19 -33.72 -16.32 16.74
N ILE A 20 -34.74 -15.54 16.42
CA ILE A 20 -34.79 -14.77 15.17
C ILE A 20 -33.70 -13.71 15.15
N TYR A 21 -33.49 -12.99 16.24
CA TYR A 21 -32.43 -11.99 16.31
C TYR A 21 -31.06 -12.61 16.01
N THR A 22 -30.76 -13.76 16.60
CA THR A 22 -29.50 -14.48 16.39
C THR A 22 -29.39 -15.00 14.95
N ALA A 23 -30.48 -15.50 14.35
CA ALA A 23 -30.51 -15.91 12.96
C ALA A 23 -30.30 -14.74 11.99
N VAL A 24 -30.93 -13.59 12.24
CA VAL A 24 -30.76 -12.36 11.45
C VAL A 24 -29.31 -11.86 11.58
N LEU A 25 -28.77 -11.82 12.80
CA LEU A 25 -27.38 -11.43 13.04
C LEU A 25 -26.42 -12.35 12.26
N ALA A 26 -26.64 -13.67 12.28
CA ALA A 26 -25.89 -14.63 11.48
C ALA A 26 -26.03 -14.38 9.97
N THR A 27 -27.23 -14.04 9.46
CA THR A 27 -27.43 -13.70 8.04
C THR A 27 -26.64 -12.46 7.63
N VAL A 28 -26.67 -11.39 8.44
CA VAL A 28 -26.01 -10.13 8.14
C VAL A 28 -24.49 -10.28 8.20
N LEU A 29 -23.97 -11.02 9.18
CA LEU A 29 -22.54 -11.34 9.26
C LEU A 29 -22.09 -12.23 8.10
N GLY A 30 -22.88 -13.23 7.73
CA GLY A 30 -22.61 -14.05 6.55
C GLY A 30 -22.62 -13.23 5.26
N LYS A 31 -23.53 -12.26 5.13
CA LYS A 31 -23.58 -11.34 3.99
C LYS A 31 -22.36 -10.43 3.95
N ALA A 32 -21.93 -9.91 5.10
CA ALA A 32 -20.69 -9.14 5.20
C ALA A 32 -19.47 -9.97 4.76
N ALA A 33 -19.39 -11.22 5.23
CA ALA A 33 -18.34 -12.17 4.84
C ALA A 33 -18.32 -12.43 3.33
N LEU A 34 -19.49 -12.52 2.70
CA LEU A 34 -19.60 -12.67 1.26
C LEU A 34 -19.15 -11.44 0.49
N ILE A 35 -19.42 -10.23 0.97
CA ILE A 35 -19.07 -8.99 0.26
C ILE A 35 -17.56 -8.71 0.35
N THR A 36 -16.92 -9.07 1.46
CA THR A 36 -15.49 -8.85 1.68
C THR A 36 -14.61 -9.58 0.66
N ASN A 37 -13.79 -8.83 -0.07
CA ASN A 37 -12.91 -9.39 -1.11
C ASN A 37 -11.55 -9.86 -0.57
N LEU A 38 -11.07 -9.27 0.54
CA LEU A 38 -9.76 -9.57 1.14
C LEU A 38 -9.94 -9.95 2.60
N TRP A 39 -9.59 -11.19 2.93
CA TRP A 39 -9.63 -11.70 4.30
C TRP A 39 -8.30 -11.40 5.00
N THR A 40 -8.31 -10.37 5.84
CA THR A 40 -7.19 -10.01 6.71
C THR A 40 -7.35 -10.65 8.09
N LYS A 41 -6.31 -10.58 8.93
CA LYS A 41 -6.37 -11.07 10.32
C LYS A 41 -7.49 -10.39 11.12
N TRP A 42 -7.76 -9.12 10.82
CA TRP A 42 -8.80 -8.33 11.50
C TRP A 42 -10.21 -8.76 11.11
N THR A 43 -10.45 -9.06 9.83
CA THR A 43 -11.77 -9.55 9.38
C THR A 43 -12.09 -10.93 9.95
N TRP A 44 -11.07 -11.76 10.17
CA TRP A 44 -11.21 -13.05 10.85
C TRP A 44 -11.58 -12.92 12.32
N ILE A 45 -11.18 -11.84 13.01
CA ILE A 45 -11.60 -11.60 14.39
C ILE A 45 -12.96 -10.90 14.40
N ALA A 46 -13.19 -9.96 13.50
CA ALA A 46 -14.41 -9.16 13.49
C ALA A 46 -15.66 -10.01 13.20
N ILE A 47 -15.67 -10.80 12.12
CA ILE A 47 -16.91 -11.46 11.65
C ILE A 47 -17.32 -12.64 12.54
N PRO A 48 -16.53 -13.73 12.65
CA PRO A 48 -16.90 -14.84 13.53
C PRO A 48 -16.74 -14.46 15.01
N GLY A 49 -15.82 -13.57 15.36
CA GLY A 49 -15.66 -13.12 16.74
C GLY A 49 -16.85 -12.27 17.21
N SER A 50 -17.48 -11.44 16.36
CA SER A 50 -18.72 -10.77 16.76
C SER A 50 -19.87 -11.75 16.97
N PHE A 51 -19.95 -12.81 16.16
CA PHE A 51 -20.97 -13.84 16.33
C PHE A 51 -20.76 -14.62 17.64
N LEU A 52 -19.52 -15.02 17.92
CA LEU A 52 -19.17 -15.75 19.13
C LEU A 52 -19.31 -14.88 20.38
N PHE A 53 -18.94 -13.60 20.30
CA PHE A 53 -19.16 -12.63 21.36
C PHE A 53 -20.66 -12.49 21.67
N TRP A 54 -21.52 -12.40 20.65
CA TRP A 54 -22.97 -12.38 20.84
C TRP A 54 -23.48 -13.64 21.54
N LEU A 55 -23.03 -14.83 21.11
CA LEU A 55 -23.40 -16.10 21.74
C LEU A 55 -22.91 -16.22 23.20
N LEU A 56 -21.79 -15.60 23.57
CA LEU A 56 -21.34 -15.54 24.95
C LEU A 56 -22.07 -14.47 25.75
N TRP A 57 -22.48 -13.39 25.09
CA TRP A 57 -23.16 -12.27 25.73
C TRP A 57 -24.56 -12.65 26.23
N ILE A 58 -25.32 -13.47 25.49
CA ILE A 58 -26.66 -13.91 25.90
C ILE A 58 -26.70 -14.54 27.31
N PRO A 59 -25.91 -15.58 27.65
CA PRO A 59 -25.97 -16.19 28.97
C PRO A 59 -25.46 -15.24 30.07
N ILE A 60 -24.45 -14.41 29.76
CA ILE A 60 -23.97 -13.39 30.70
C ILE A 60 -25.09 -12.38 31.02
N TYR A 61 -25.79 -11.90 30.00
CA TYR A 61 -26.90 -10.97 30.16
C TYR A 61 -28.08 -11.59 30.91
N ALA A 62 -28.40 -12.86 30.60
CA ALA A 62 -29.49 -13.58 31.26
C ALA A 62 -29.26 -13.81 32.77
N ILE A 63 -28.01 -13.83 33.24
CA ILE A 63 -27.66 -13.96 34.67
C ILE A 63 -27.58 -12.59 35.36
N VAL A 64 -26.98 -11.59 34.69
CA VAL A 64 -26.71 -10.27 35.27
C VAL A 64 -27.98 -9.40 35.32
N ALA A 65 -28.85 -9.47 34.32
CA ALA A 65 -30.05 -8.64 34.24
C ALA A 65 -31.05 -8.92 35.40
N PRO A 66 -31.37 -10.18 35.74
CA PRO A 66 -32.19 -10.48 36.91
C PRO A 66 -31.56 -10.07 38.25
N ALA A 67 -30.23 -10.12 38.36
CA ALA A 67 -29.51 -9.72 39.57
C ALA A 67 -29.59 -8.21 39.85
N ILE A 68 -29.81 -7.40 38.81
CA ILE A 68 -29.96 -5.93 38.88
C ILE A 68 -31.45 -5.53 38.96
N GLY A 69 -32.38 -6.48 38.86
CA GLY A 69 -33.82 -6.22 38.83
C GLY A 69 -34.31 -5.61 37.52
N PHE A 70 -33.49 -5.70 36.46
CA PHE A 70 -33.81 -5.19 35.12
C PHE A 70 -34.14 -6.39 34.21
N SER A 71 -35.37 -6.45 33.68
CA SER A 71 -35.89 -7.54 32.84
C SER A 71 -35.89 -8.95 33.47
N LEU A 72 -36.88 -9.20 34.33
CA LEU A 72 -37.15 -10.51 34.95
C LEU A 72 -37.64 -11.56 33.93
N GLU A 73 -38.06 -11.13 32.74
CA GLU A 73 -38.60 -12.00 31.69
C GLU A 73 -37.54 -12.87 31.02
N TYR A 74 -36.25 -12.52 31.18
CA TYR A 74 -35.12 -13.31 30.68
C TYR A 74 -34.63 -14.39 31.65
N TYR A 75 -35.23 -14.50 32.83
CA TYR A 75 -34.82 -15.46 33.85
C TYR A 75 -35.03 -16.91 33.37
N GLY A 76 -33.95 -17.70 33.29
CA GLY A 76 -33.99 -19.12 32.92
C GLY A 76 -34.25 -19.41 31.43
N ILE A 77 -34.12 -18.41 30.56
CA ILE A 77 -34.18 -18.59 29.10
C ILE A 77 -32.98 -19.39 28.57
N ASP A 78 -31.83 -19.29 29.22
CA ASP A 78 -30.55 -19.86 28.79
C ASP A 78 -30.61 -21.38 28.59
N SER A 79 -31.19 -22.13 29.53
CA SER A 79 -31.31 -23.58 29.43
C SER A 79 -32.23 -24.02 28.27
N HIS A 80 -33.34 -23.31 28.08
CA HIS A 80 -34.31 -23.60 27.02
C HIS A 80 -33.85 -23.14 25.63
N LEU A 81 -33.02 -22.09 25.56
CA LEU A 81 -32.51 -21.54 24.29
C LEU A 81 -31.38 -22.42 23.72
N TYR A 82 -30.34 -22.69 24.52
CA TYR A 82 -29.18 -23.47 24.07
C TYR A 82 -29.45 -24.98 24.00
N GLY A 83 -30.38 -25.48 24.82
CA GLY A 83 -30.78 -26.89 24.81
C GLY A 83 -31.66 -27.28 23.60
N ASN A 84 -32.32 -26.31 22.96
CA ASN A 84 -33.25 -26.59 21.88
C ASN A 84 -32.54 -26.79 20.53
N ILE A 85 -32.69 -27.97 19.93
CA ILE A 85 -32.14 -28.28 18.60
C ILE A 85 -32.69 -27.35 17.51
N THR A 86 -33.93 -26.89 17.65
CA THR A 86 -34.60 -26.00 16.69
C THR A 86 -33.91 -24.64 16.63
N PHE A 87 -33.38 -24.13 17.75
CA PHE A 87 -32.60 -22.89 17.80
C PHE A 87 -31.34 -23.01 16.93
N TRP A 88 -30.55 -24.06 17.16
CA TRP A 88 -29.34 -24.33 16.36
C TRP A 88 -29.66 -24.56 14.89
N ALA A 89 -30.70 -25.34 14.59
CA ALA A 89 -31.13 -25.58 13.22
C ALA A 89 -31.54 -24.27 12.52
N THR A 90 -32.26 -23.38 13.20
CA THR A 90 -32.68 -22.09 12.64
C THR A 90 -31.48 -21.17 12.37
N ILE A 91 -30.51 -21.14 13.29
CA ILE A 91 -29.28 -20.35 13.14
C ILE A 91 -28.42 -20.82 11.97
N PHE A 92 -28.44 -22.09 11.59
CA PHE A 92 -27.69 -22.55 10.42
C PHE A 92 -28.53 -22.52 9.14
N LEU A 93 -29.74 -23.09 9.16
CA LEU A 93 -30.57 -23.22 7.97
C LEU A 93 -31.01 -21.86 7.43
N LEU A 94 -31.46 -20.95 8.29
CA LEU A 94 -32.03 -19.68 7.85
C LEU A 94 -30.98 -18.79 7.15
N PRO A 95 -29.77 -18.57 7.71
CA PRO A 95 -28.71 -17.88 6.99
C PRO A 95 -28.28 -18.61 5.72
N THR A 96 -28.14 -19.94 5.74
CA THR A 96 -27.73 -20.68 4.53
C THR A 96 -28.73 -20.47 3.39
N PHE A 97 -30.04 -20.60 3.65
CA PHE A 97 -31.07 -20.37 2.64
C PHE A 97 -31.10 -18.91 2.15
N CYS A 98 -30.99 -17.93 3.05
CA CYS A 98 -30.98 -16.51 2.70
C CYS A 98 -29.77 -16.14 1.85
N LEU A 99 -28.58 -16.65 2.22
CA LEU A 99 -27.31 -16.36 1.55
C LEU A 99 -27.12 -17.15 0.25
N LEU A 100 -27.80 -18.29 0.07
CA LEU A 100 -27.67 -19.11 -1.13
C LEU A 100 -28.00 -18.29 -2.39
N ARG A 101 -29.11 -17.54 -2.38
CA ARG A 101 -29.49 -16.67 -3.52
C ARG A 101 -28.41 -15.63 -3.82
N ASP A 102 -27.96 -14.92 -2.79
CA ASP A 102 -26.94 -13.87 -2.93
C ASP A 102 -25.60 -14.45 -3.40
N PHE A 103 -25.22 -15.62 -2.89
CA PHE A 103 -24.03 -16.35 -3.29
C PHE A 103 -24.11 -16.82 -4.74
N THR A 104 -25.23 -17.41 -5.16
CA THR A 104 -25.45 -17.84 -6.55
C THR A 104 -25.37 -16.67 -7.50
N TRP A 105 -26.01 -15.52 -7.18
CA TRP A 105 -25.92 -14.33 -8.02
C TRP A 105 -24.50 -13.80 -8.14
N LYS A 106 -23.77 -13.71 -7.02
CA LYS A 106 -22.37 -13.28 -7.02
C LYS A 106 -21.48 -14.22 -7.82
N TYR A 107 -21.70 -15.53 -7.71
CA TYR A 107 -20.96 -16.56 -8.44
C TYR A 107 -21.24 -16.49 -9.95
N VAL A 108 -22.51 -16.42 -10.35
CA VAL A 108 -22.92 -16.31 -11.76
C VAL A 108 -22.34 -15.05 -12.40
N LYS A 109 -22.44 -13.89 -11.73
CA LYS A 109 -21.87 -12.65 -12.24
C LYS A 109 -20.35 -12.77 -12.45
N ARG A 110 -19.64 -13.37 -11.49
CA ARG A 110 -18.18 -13.52 -11.59
C ARG A 110 -17.73 -14.48 -12.70
N MET A 111 -18.49 -15.55 -12.95
CA MET A 111 -18.10 -16.58 -13.93
C MET A 111 -18.55 -16.25 -15.36
N TYR A 112 -19.80 -15.81 -15.55
CA TYR A 112 -20.40 -15.66 -16.88
C TYR A 112 -20.44 -14.22 -17.39
N TYR A 113 -20.38 -13.23 -16.48
CA TYR A 113 -20.43 -11.80 -16.83
C TYR A 113 -19.31 -11.01 -16.14
N PRO A 114 -18.02 -11.33 -16.42
CA PRO A 114 -16.91 -10.62 -15.79
C PRO A 114 -16.82 -9.18 -16.30
N ASP A 115 -16.88 -8.24 -15.36
CA ASP A 115 -16.56 -6.82 -15.61
C ASP A 115 -15.04 -6.61 -15.76
N SER A 116 -14.61 -5.55 -16.45
CA SER A 116 -13.19 -5.28 -16.77
C SER A 116 -12.25 -5.27 -15.56
N TYR A 117 -12.75 -4.88 -14.38
CA TYR A 117 -11.95 -4.88 -13.15
C TYR A 117 -11.63 -6.29 -12.63
N HIS A 118 -12.46 -7.30 -12.94
CA HIS A 118 -12.20 -8.69 -12.56
C HIS A 118 -11.01 -9.25 -13.34
N HIS A 119 -10.88 -8.93 -14.63
CA HIS A 119 -9.73 -9.31 -15.44
C HIS A 119 -8.42 -8.70 -14.88
N ILE A 120 -8.46 -7.43 -14.46
CA ILE A 120 -7.29 -6.76 -13.86
C ILE A 120 -6.90 -7.44 -12.54
N GLN A 121 -7.86 -7.80 -11.69
CA GLN A 121 -7.59 -8.51 -10.43
C GLN A 121 -6.97 -9.89 -10.64
N GLU A 122 -7.41 -10.62 -11.67
CA GLU A 122 -6.83 -11.90 -12.03
C GLU A 122 -5.40 -11.74 -12.54
N ILE A 123 -5.16 -10.78 -13.44
CA ILE A 123 -3.81 -10.46 -13.95
C ILE A 123 -2.86 -10.06 -12.80
N GLN A 124 -3.34 -9.26 -11.85
CA GLN A 124 -2.58 -8.88 -10.65
C GLN A 124 -2.31 -10.09 -9.73
N LYS A 125 -3.29 -10.99 -9.55
CA LYS A 125 -3.14 -12.20 -8.73
C LYS A 125 -2.13 -13.18 -9.32
N TYR A 126 -2.13 -13.36 -10.64
CA TYR A 126 -1.14 -14.19 -11.33
C TYR A 126 0.24 -13.54 -11.40
N ASN A 127 0.40 -12.34 -10.85
CA ASN A 127 1.66 -11.61 -10.81
C ASN A 127 2.35 -11.71 -12.18
N VAL A 128 1.60 -11.42 -13.26
CA VAL A 128 2.22 -11.03 -14.53
C VAL A 128 2.95 -9.76 -14.15
N ALA A 129 4.19 -9.93 -13.70
CA ALA A 129 5.06 -8.87 -13.30
C ALA A 129 5.00 -7.92 -14.47
N ASP A 130 4.44 -6.74 -14.22
CA ASP A 130 4.32 -5.70 -15.20
C ASP A 130 5.75 -5.54 -15.72
N TYR A 131 6.05 -6.09 -16.90
CA TYR A 131 7.32 -5.91 -17.59
C TYR A 131 7.31 -4.49 -18.18
N ARG A 132 6.68 -3.53 -17.48
CA ARG A 132 7.13 -2.17 -17.50
C ARG A 132 8.54 -2.23 -16.94
N PRO A 133 9.58 -2.12 -17.79
CA PRO A 133 10.94 -2.06 -17.28
C PRO A 133 10.93 -0.97 -16.21
N ARG A 134 11.31 -1.35 -14.98
CA ARG A 134 11.28 -0.46 -13.82
C ARG A 134 11.83 0.87 -14.31
N MET A 135 11.04 1.94 -14.28
CA MET A 135 11.40 3.21 -14.96
C MET A 135 12.84 3.64 -14.61
N GLU A 136 13.27 3.29 -13.40
CA GLU A 136 14.64 3.40 -12.90
C GLU A 136 15.71 2.65 -13.74
N GLN A 137 15.48 1.39 -14.12
CA GLN A 137 16.35 0.60 -15.01
C GLN A 137 16.40 1.20 -16.41
N PHE A 138 15.25 1.64 -16.96
CA PHE A 138 15.17 2.31 -18.26
C PHE A 138 15.92 3.65 -18.24
N GLN A 139 15.76 4.44 -17.19
CA GLN A 139 16.51 5.69 -16.98
C GLN A 139 18.02 5.44 -16.85
N LYS A 140 18.45 4.41 -16.11
CA LYS A 140 19.88 4.02 -16.00
C LYS A 140 20.44 3.62 -17.37
N ALA A 141 19.69 2.85 -18.16
CA ALA A 141 20.07 2.45 -19.51
C ALA A 141 20.19 3.66 -20.45
N ILE A 142 19.22 4.58 -20.45
CA ILE A 142 19.28 5.80 -21.26
C ILE A 142 20.46 6.68 -20.87
N ARG A 143 20.70 6.89 -19.57
CA ARG A 143 21.85 7.69 -19.11
C ARG A 143 23.17 7.06 -19.58
N LYS A 144 23.29 5.73 -19.52
CA LYS A 144 24.43 4.99 -20.05
C LYS A 144 24.59 5.18 -21.56
N VAL A 145 23.52 5.05 -22.34
CA VAL A 145 23.55 5.27 -23.80
C VAL A 145 23.96 6.71 -24.13
N ARG A 146 23.43 7.70 -23.41
CA ARG A 146 23.79 9.12 -23.58
C ARG A 146 25.27 9.38 -23.30
N GLN A 147 25.81 8.80 -22.21
CA GLN A 147 27.24 8.88 -21.91
C GLN A 147 28.10 8.21 -22.99
N VAL A 148 27.72 7.03 -23.46
CA VAL A 148 28.42 6.31 -24.54
C VAL A 148 28.41 7.11 -25.85
N GLN A 149 27.30 7.77 -26.19
CA GLN A 149 27.24 8.64 -27.38
C GLN A 149 28.12 9.88 -27.24
N ARG A 150 28.21 10.48 -26.05
CA ARG A 150 29.14 11.60 -25.78
C ARG A 150 30.60 11.16 -25.92
N MET A 151 30.96 10.00 -25.36
CA MET A 151 32.30 9.40 -25.49
C MET A 151 32.64 9.10 -26.95
N ARG A 152 31.71 8.58 -27.75
CA ARG A 152 31.93 8.34 -29.19
C ARG A 152 32.11 9.62 -30.02
N LYS A 153 31.59 10.75 -29.54
CA LYS A 153 31.75 12.07 -30.19
C LYS A 153 32.93 12.88 -29.65
N GLN A 154 33.68 12.38 -28.66
CA GLN A 154 34.88 13.07 -28.18
C GLN A 154 35.95 13.08 -29.28
N ARG A 155 36.44 14.28 -29.62
CA ARG A 155 37.45 14.51 -30.66
C ARG A 155 38.90 14.48 -30.12
N GLY A 156 39.13 13.92 -28.94
CA GLY A 156 40.48 13.73 -28.38
C GLY A 156 41.21 15.03 -27.99
N TYR A 157 40.50 16.13 -27.74
CA TYR A 157 41.11 17.37 -27.25
C TYR A 157 41.64 17.16 -25.83
N ALA A 158 42.95 17.35 -25.65
CA ALA A 158 43.62 17.35 -24.36
C ALA A 158 44.61 18.52 -24.32
N PHE A 159 44.55 19.31 -23.26
CA PHE A 159 45.42 20.46 -23.05
C PHE A 159 45.92 20.41 -21.60
N SER A 160 47.24 20.40 -21.42
CA SER A 160 47.87 20.20 -20.11
C SER A 160 48.44 21.49 -19.51
N GLN A 161 48.12 22.66 -20.06
CA GLN A 161 48.58 23.95 -19.55
C GLN A 161 47.53 24.50 -18.56
N GLY A 162 47.98 24.86 -17.36
CA GLY A 162 47.17 25.57 -16.38
C GLY A 162 47.02 27.05 -16.72
N ASP A 163 45.98 27.69 -16.18
CA ASP A 163 45.63 29.09 -16.49
C ASP A 163 46.68 30.11 -16.00
N GLU A 164 47.65 29.69 -15.19
CA GLU A 164 48.61 30.58 -14.55
C GLU A 164 49.94 30.69 -15.33
N GLY A 165 50.42 31.93 -15.48
CA GLY A 165 51.82 32.22 -15.82
C GLY A 165 52.18 32.22 -17.31
N ALA A 166 51.35 31.67 -18.21
CA ALA A 166 51.64 31.66 -19.65
C ALA A 166 51.84 33.08 -20.22
N SER A 167 50.97 34.02 -19.82
CA SER A 167 51.05 35.42 -20.24
C SER A 167 52.27 36.16 -19.66
N ARG A 168 52.67 35.84 -18.42
CA ARG A 168 53.84 36.43 -17.77
C ARG A 168 55.14 35.98 -18.43
N VAL A 169 55.25 34.69 -18.73
CA VAL A 169 56.41 34.13 -19.43
C VAL A 169 56.55 34.74 -20.82
N ALA A 170 55.46 34.86 -21.60
CA ALA A 170 55.50 35.46 -22.93
C ALA A 170 56.00 36.93 -22.95
N ARG A 171 55.75 37.69 -21.88
CA ARG A 171 56.20 39.09 -21.75
C ARG A 171 57.59 39.24 -21.16
N ALA A 172 58.13 38.20 -20.52
CA ALA A 172 59.42 38.26 -19.83
C ALA A 172 60.62 38.05 -20.79
N TYR A 173 60.41 37.32 -21.88
CA TYR A 173 61.49 36.91 -22.79
C TYR A 173 61.42 37.65 -24.13
N ASP A 174 62.55 38.24 -24.54
CA ASP A 174 62.77 38.80 -25.87
C ASP A 174 63.83 37.96 -26.61
N THR A 175 63.41 37.30 -27.68
CA THR A 175 64.27 36.37 -28.43
C THR A 175 65.26 37.06 -29.37
N THR A 176 65.14 38.38 -29.56
CA THR A 176 66.06 39.14 -30.41
C THR A 176 67.29 39.64 -29.66
N ALA A 177 67.23 39.69 -28.33
CA ALA A 177 68.33 40.11 -27.48
C ALA A 177 69.41 39.01 -27.35
N GLY A 178 70.68 39.41 -27.44
CA GLY A 178 71.82 38.53 -27.21
C GLY A 178 71.95 38.10 -25.73
N ARG A 179 72.73 37.04 -25.48
CA ARG A 179 73.02 36.59 -24.11
C ARG A 179 74.01 37.54 -23.42
N GLY A 180 73.88 37.66 -22.10
CA GLY A 180 74.76 38.44 -21.25
C GLY A 180 76.18 37.90 -21.19
N ARG A 181 77.05 38.59 -20.45
CA ARG A 181 78.49 38.34 -20.44
C ARG A 181 78.88 36.98 -19.82
N TYR A 182 78.02 36.40 -18.98
CA TYR A 182 78.20 35.05 -18.43
C TYR A 182 77.26 34.02 -19.08
N GLY A 183 76.67 34.37 -20.23
CA GLY A 183 75.72 33.51 -20.95
C GLY A 183 74.29 33.55 -20.42
N GLU A 184 73.97 34.42 -19.46
CA GLU A 184 72.64 34.59 -18.92
C GLU A 184 71.66 35.20 -19.93
N VAL A 185 70.39 34.80 -19.84
CA VAL A 185 69.30 35.47 -20.58
C VAL A 185 68.96 36.79 -19.88
N LEU A 186 68.99 37.89 -20.62
CA LEU A 186 68.67 39.21 -20.08
C LEU A 186 67.16 39.33 -19.90
N ASN A 187 66.70 39.32 -18.65
CA ASN A 187 65.29 39.53 -18.33
C ASN A 187 64.94 41.02 -18.49
N GLN A 188 63.88 41.35 -19.23
CA GLN A 188 63.44 42.74 -19.33
C GLN A 188 62.86 43.23 -17.98
N PRO A 189 63.09 44.49 -17.57
CA PRO A 189 62.46 45.05 -16.38
C PRO A 189 60.94 45.09 -16.57
N GLN A 190 60.21 44.40 -15.70
CA GLN A 190 58.74 44.37 -15.74
C GLN A 190 58.18 45.78 -15.48
N LYS A 191 57.37 46.32 -16.40
CA LYS A 191 56.44 47.40 -16.04
C LYS A 191 55.32 46.78 -15.18
N GLU A 192 55.22 47.18 -13.92
CA GLU A 192 54.09 46.80 -13.05
C GLU A 192 52.77 47.31 -13.64
N ASP A 193 51.94 46.40 -14.16
CA ASP A 193 50.52 46.67 -14.39
C ASP A 193 49.78 46.55 -13.05
N LYS A 194 49.48 47.68 -12.42
CA LYS A 194 48.53 47.74 -11.30
C LYS A 194 47.10 47.54 -11.83
N SER A 195 46.74 46.30 -12.13
CA SER A 195 45.35 45.88 -12.36
C SER A 195 44.97 44.82 -11.33
N ASN A 196 44.65 45.30 -10.13
CA ASN A 196 43.91 44.53 -9.15
C ASN A 196 42.47 44.34 -9.66
N GLY A 197 42.02 43.09 -9.67
CA GLY A 197 40.64 42.69 -9.44
C GLY A 197 39.59 43.21 -10.42
N VAL A 198 39.37 42.49 -11.51
CA VAL A 198 38.02 42.40 -12.10
C VAL A 198 37.64 40.94 -12.13
N GLY A 199 36.82 40.55 -11.15
CA GLY A 199 36.20 39.24 -11.10
C GLY A 199 35.39 39.00 -12.38
N VAL A 200 35.83 38.02 -13.16
CA VAL A 200 35.06 37.53 -14.30
C VAL A 200 33.91 36.70 -13.74
N SER A 201 32.74 37.34 -13.63
CA SER A 201 31.48 36.68 -13.33
C SER A 201 31.18 35.65 -14.41
N THR A 202 31.43 34.38 -14.10
CA THR A 202 31.04 33.23 -14.91
C THR A 202 29.53 33.02 -14.72
N LYS A 203 28.72 33.65 -15.58
CA LYS A 203 27.35 33.16 -15.81
C LYS A 203 27.46 31.89 -16.65
N VAL A 204 27.45 30.76 -15.95
CA VAL A 204 27.18 29.44 -16.51
C VAL A 204 25.75 29.46 -17.06
N ILE A 205 25.61 29.36 -18.37
CA ILE A 205 24.34 29.11 -19.03
C ILE A 205 24.17 27.58 -19.08
N ASP A 206 23.33 27.06 -18.20
CA ASP A 206 22.85 25.68 -18.27
C ASP A 206 21.77 25.56 -19.36
N ILE A 207 22.02 24.65 -20.32
CA ILE A 207 21.00 23.97 -21.15
C ILE A 207 21.31 22.47 -21.11
#